data_AF-A0AAD6RFC2-F1
#
_entry.id   AF-A0AAD6RFC2-F1
#
_cell.length_a   1.000
_cell.length_b   1.000
_cell.length_c   1.000
_cell.angle_alpha   90.00
_cell.angle_beta   90.00
_cell.angle_gamma   90.00
#
_symmetry.space_group_name_H-M   'P 1'
#
loop_
_entity.id
_entity.type
_entity.pdbx_description
1 polymer ?
#
loop_
_entity_poly.entity_id
_entity_poly.type
_entity_poly.pdbx_seq_one_letter_code
_entity_poly.pdbx_strand_id
1 'polypeptide(L)'
;MGRGRFSWPSGDTYEGEFKSGYMDGIGTYTGSNRDTYRGQWVMNMKHGHGLKHFSNGDWLFEECFLRRWYRTAACYILVIAKLEGPAVSQYCALQLLQATLDESLYDLAGELVRFLLRSGKEYDQTSTDSDIASPRFLGYFLSHSSYKKPSLDNSNSLKEQSAHIASVKSILESHASYLMSGKELSKLVAFVKGTQFDLVEYLQRERYGSARLENFASGLELIGQKLQMGMLQSRLDAEFLLAHMCSVKFKEWIVVLATLLRRAEVLFDLFQHDIRLWKAYSITLQSRPAFSEYHDLLEGLEERLSSVSNLQEK
;
A
#
# COMPACT_ATOMS: atom_id res chain seq x y z
N MET A 1 -36.49 20.33 -16.98
CA MET A 1 -35.44 19.34 -17.27
C MET A 1 -36.11 18.10 -17.79
N GLY A 2 -35.61 17.51 -18.86
CA GLY A 2 -36.14 16.28 -19.42
C GLY A 2 -35.01 15.31 -19.72
N ARG A 3 -35.25 14.01 -19.58
CA ARG A 3 -34.31 13.01 -20.10
C ARG A 3 -34.64 12.74 -21.56
N GLY A 4 -33.60 12.64 -22.37
CA GLY A 4 -33.75 12.38 -23.79
C GLY A 4 -32.57 11.60 -24.34
N ARG A 5 -32.72 11.14 -25.58
CA ARG A 5 -31.66 10.56 -26.37
C ARG A 5 -31.49 11.38 -27.64
N PHE A 6 -30.28 11.84 -27.89
CA PHE A 6 -29.87 12.56 -29.08
C PHE A 6 -28.92 11.70 -29.90
N SER A 7 -29.02 11.73 -31.22
CA SER A 7 -28.16 10.96 -32.11
C SER A 7 -27.71 11.86 -33.25
N TRP A 8 -26.40 11.92 -33.45
CA TRP A 8 -25.78 12.71 -34.50
C TRP A 8 -25.63 11.88 -35.78
N PRO A 9 -25.66 12.51 -36.98
CA PRO A 9 -25.38 11.83 -38.23
C PRO A 9 -23.98 11.20 -38.32
N SER A 10 -23.03 11.65 -37.48
CA SER A 10 -21.69 11.06 -37.33
C SER A 10 -21.72 9.64 -36.74
N GLY A 11 -22.83 9.22 -36.14
CA GLY A 11 -22.94 7.97 -35.37
C GLY A 11 -22.74 8.16 -33.87
N ASP A 12 -22.45 9.39 -33.41
CA ASP A 12 -22.39 9.70 -31.99
C ASP A 12 -23.81 9.70 -31.40
N THR A 13 -23.95 9.37 -30.11
CA THR A 13 -25.22 9.40 -29.39
C THR A 13 -25.02 9.99 -27.99
N TYR A 14 -26.05 10.63 -27.45
CA TYR A 14 -26.07 11.11 -26.08
C TYR A 14 -27.38 10.72 -25.43
N GLU A 15 -27.33 10.18 -24.23
CA GLU A 15 -28.50 9.84 -23.43
C GLU A 15 -28.34 10.43 -22.04
N GLY A 16 -29.25 11.31 -21.65
CA GLY A 16 -29.11 12.03 -20.39
C GLY A 16 -30.07 13.18 -20.24
N GLU A 17 -29.75 14.04 -19.27
CA GLU A 17 -30.56 15.19 -18.93
C GLU A 17 -30.32 16.35 -19.90
N PHE A 18 -31.44 17.02 -20.21
CA PHE A 18 -31.51 18.21 -21.04
C PHE A 18 -32.19 19.34 -20.28
N LYS A 19 -31.63 20.53 -20.44
CA LYS A 19 -32.20 21.78 -19.96
C LYS A 19 -32.16 22.80 -21.10
N SER A 20 -33.32 23.36 -21.43
CA SER A 20 -33.46 24.40 -22.47
C SER A 20 -32.87 24.02 -23.84
N GLY A 21 -32.93 22.73 -24.21
CA GLY A 21 -32.39 22.21 -25.48
C GLY A 21 -30.89 21.89 -25.46
N TYR A 22 -30.20 22.11 -24.35
CA TYR A 22 -28.79 21.77 -24.15
C TYR A 22 -28.65 20.53 -23.25
N MET A 23 -27.60 19.74 -23.49
CA MET A 23 -27.13 18.69 -22.57
C MET A 23 -26.68 19.36 -21.28
N ASP A 24 -27.41 19.10 -20.20
CA ASP A 24 -27.24 19.78 -18.91
C ASP A 24 -27.81 18.87 -17.81
N GLY A 25 -26.95 18.47 -16.87
CA GLY A 25 -27.21 17.44 -15.87
C GLY A 25 -26.34 16.20 -16.07
N ILE A 26 -26.80 15.03 -15.62
CA ILE A 26 -26.05 13.78 -15.78
C ILE A 26 -26.39 13.12 -17.12
N GLY A 27 -25.36 12.72 -17.87
CA GLY A 27 -25.56 12.10 -19.18
C GLY A 27 -24.38 11.28 -19.68
N THR A 28 -24.69 10.40 -20.62
CA THR A 28 -23.75 9.49 -21.28
C THR A 28 -23.66 9.83 -22.76
N TYR A 29 -22.51 10.28 -23.21
CA TYR A 29 -22.19 10.45 -24.63
C TYR A 29 -21.42 9.24 -25.14
N THR A 30 -21.85 8.63 -26.23
CA THR A 30 -21.15 7.56 -26.93
C THR A 30 -20.74 8.07 -28.30
N GLY A 31 -19.46 8.26 -28.54
CA GLY A 31 -18.92 8.62 -29.84
C GLY A 31 -19.03 7.47 -30.85
N SER A 32 -18.96 7.81 -32.12
CA SER A 32 -18.93 6.94 -33.29
C SER A 32 -17.79 5.92 -33.26
N ASN A 33 -16.68 6.25 -32.60
CA ASN A 33 -15.58 5.34 -32.31
C ASN A 33 -15.86 4.39 -31.13
N ARG A 34 -17.05 4.41 -30.52
CA ARG A 34 -17.45 3.73 -29.25
C ARG A 34 -16.86 4.30 -27.96
N ASP A 35 -16.15 5.43 -28.04
CA ASP A 35 -15.70 6.16 -26.85
C ASP A 35 -16.91 6.65 -26.06
N THR A 36 -17.00 6.34 -24.76
CA THR A 36 -18.17 6.68 -23.95
C THR A 36 -17.77 7.63 -22.83
N TYR A 37 -18.38 8.81 -22.73
CA TYR A 37 -18.22 9.71 -21.59
C TYR A 37 -19.48 9.71 -20.76
N ARG A 38 -19.39 9.33 -19.49
CA ARG A 38 -20.48 9.41 -18.51
C ARG A 38 -20.12 10.40 -17.43
N GLY A 39 -20.89 11.48 -17.29
CA GLY A 39 -20.56 12.51 -16.32
C GLY A 39 -21.58 13.63 -16.26
N GLN A 40 -21.22 14.71 -15.57
CA GLN A 40 -21.99 15.93 -15.59
C GLN A 40 -21.76 16.70 -16.90
N TRP A 41 -22.80 17.40 -17.31
CA TRP A 41 -22.86 18.23 -18.51
C TRP A 41 -23.45 19.58 -18.13
N VAL A 42 -22.93 20.64 -18.72
CA VAL A 42 -23.48 22.00 -18.60
C VAL A 42 -23.37 22.65 -19.97
N MET A 43 -24.49 23.09 -20.54
CA MET A 43 -24.54 23.79 -21.82
C MET A 43 -23.80 23.06 -22.96
N ASN A 44 -24.09 21.78 -23.18
CA ASN A 44 -23.42 20.91 -24.16
C ASN A 44 -21.93 20.61 -23.91
N MET A 45 -21.34 21.14 -22.85
CA MET A 45 -19.96 20.87 -22.49
C MET A 45 -19.87 19.85 -21.37
N LYS A 46 -18.85 18.99 -21.45
CA LYS A 46 -18.46 18.09 -20.36
C LYS A 46 -18.04 18.94 -19.15
N HIS A 47 -18.65 18.70 -18.00
CA HIS A 47 -18.42 19.49 -16.79
C HIS A 47 -18.33 18.59 -15.56
N GLY A 48 -17.66 19.05 -14.50
CA GLY A 48 -17.52 18.28 -13.26
C GLY A 48 -16.70 16.99 -13.40
N HIS A 49 -16.95 16.03 -12.50
CA HIS A 49 -16.34 14.69 -12.55
C HIS A 49 -17.07 13.83 -13.59
N GLY A 50 -16.35 13.33 -14.57
CA GLY A 50 -16.88 12.42 -15.59
C GLY A 50 -15.89 11.32 -15.92
N LEU A 51 -16.41 10.11 -16.12
CA LEU A 51 -15.65 8.94 -16.54
C LEU A 51 -15.59 8.94 -18.07
N LYS A 52 -14.37 8.97 -18.64
CA LYS A 52 -14.15 8.86 -20.08
C LYS A 52 -13.65 7.46 -20.39
N HIS A 53 -14.45 6.68 -21.09
CA HIS A 53 -14.08 5.39 -21.66
C HIS A 53 -13.58 5.59 -23.08
N PHE A 54 -12.39 5.10 -23.37
CA PHE A 54 -11.92 4.94 -24.73
C PHE A 54 -12.30 3.53 -25.24
N SER A 55 -12.49 3.41 -26.54
CA SER A 55 -12.82 2.17 -27.26
C SER A 55 -11.70 1.10 -27.25
N ASN A 56 -10.58 1.44 -26.65
CA ASN A 56 -9.39 0.63 -26.53
C ASN A 56 -9.35 0.08 -25.08
N GLY A 57 -9.20 -1.24 -24.88
CA GLY A 57 -8.72 -1.91 -23.64
C GLY A 57 -9.34 -1.59 -22.25
N ASP A 58 -9.48 -0.32 -21.89
CA ASP A 58 -9.92 0.23 -20.61
C ASP A 58 -11.27 -0.32 -20.14
N TRP A 59 -12.22 -0.55 -21.04
CA TRP A 59 -13.52 -1.11 -20.64
C TRP A 59 -13.39 -2.54 -20.10
N LEU A 60 -12.43 -3.33 -20.59
CA LEU A 60 -12.16 -4.68 -20.08
C LEU A 60 -11.47 -4.62 -18.72
N PHE A 61 -10.60 -3.64 -18.51
CA PHE A 61 -10.01 -3.39 -17.20
C PHE A 61 -11.10 -3.05 -16.18
N GLU A 62 -11.94 -2.06 -16.49
CA GLU A 62 -13.05 -1.63 -15.62
C GLU A 62 -14.04 -2.78 -15.36
N GLU A 63 -14.41 -3.55 -16.37
CA GLU A 63 -15.28 -4.71 -16.18
C GLU A 63 -14.63 -5.77 -15.27
N CYS A 64 -13.36 -6.10 -15.48
CA CYS A 64 -12.65 -7.04 -14.62
C CYS A 64 -12.50 -6.51 -13.19
N PHE A 65 -12.22 -5.23 -13.03
CA PHE A 65 -12.08 -4.57 -11.73
C PHE A 65 -13.41 -4.62 -10.96
N LEU A 66 -14.52 -4.25 -11.59
CA LEU A 66 -15.86 -4.32 -10.99
C LEU A 66 -16.28 -5.75 -10.65
N ARG A 67 -15.88 -6.73 -11.48
CA ARG A 67 -16.13 -8.16 -11.23
C ARG A 67 -15.15 -8.79 -10.23
N ARG A 68 -14.23 -8.02 -9.64
CA ARG A 68 -13.18 -8.48 -8.71
C ARG A 68 -12.20 -9.50 -9.31
N TRP A 69 -12.05 -9.50 -10.63
CA TRP A 69 -11.08 -10.34 -11.35
C TRP A 69 -9.72 -9.65 -11.40
N TYR A 70 -9.12 -9.44 -10.24
CA TYR A 70 -7.93 -8.59 -10.09
C TYR A 70 -6.69 -9.10 -10.83
N ARG A 71 -6.49 -10.43 -10.91
CA ARG A 71 -5.39 -11.01 -11.70
C ARG A 71 -5.55 -10.70 -13.18
N THR A 72 -6.78 -10.84 -13.70
CA THR A 72 -7.09 -10.54 -15.09
C THR A 72 -6.96 -9.04 -15.37
N ALA A 73 -7.43 -8.19 -14.46
CA ALA A 73 -7.25 -6.73 -14.53
C ALA A 73 -5.75 -6.35 -14.55
N ALA A 74 -4.92 -6.99 -13.72
CA ALA A 74 -3.46 -6.78 -13.73
C ALA A 74 -2.82 -7.15 -15.08
N CYS A 75 -3.25 -8.26 -15.70
CA CYS A 75 -2.77 -8.64 -17.03
C CYS A 75 -3.14 -7.59 -18.09
N TYR A 76 -4.32 -6.96 -17.98
CA TYR A 76 -4.71 -5.89 -18.90
C TYR A 76 -3.85 -4.64 -18.74
N ILE A 77 -3.40 -4.29 -17.53
CA ILE A 77 -2.48 -3.18 -17.31
C ILE A 77 -1.19 -3.36 -18.13
N LEU A 78 -0.66 -4.59 -18.23
CA LEU A 78 0.54 -4.89 -19.04
C LEU A 78 0.31 -4.67 -20.54
N VAL A 79 -0.93 -4.87 -21.00
CA VAL A 79 -1.33 -4.64 -22.40
C VAL A 79 -1.53 -3.14 -22.66
N ILE A 80 -2.22 -2.44 -21.75
CA ILE A 80 -2.46 -0.99 -21.82
C ILE A 80 -1.12 -0.22 -21.77
N ALA A 81 -0.19 -0.62 -20.91
CA ALA A 81 1.15 -0.02 -20.82
C ALA A 81 1.91 -0.06 -22.15
N LYS A 82 1.68 -1.07 -22.99
CA LYS A 82 2.30 -1.19 -24.32
C LYS A 82 1.57 -0.41 -25.42
N LEU A 83 0.32 -0.01 -25.21
CA LEU A 83 -0.55 0.55 -26.26
C LEU A 83 -0.88 2.03 -26.06
N GLU A 84 -1.08 2.48 -24.82
CA GLU A 84 -1.66 3.80 -24.51
C GLU A 84 -0.72 4.71 -23.69
N GLY A 85 0.45 4.19 -23.35
CA GLY A 85 1.49 4.93 -22.66
C GLY A 85 1.45 4.78 -21.13
N PRO A 86 2.51 5.25 -20.46
CA PRO A 86 2.81 4.91 -19.07
C PRO A 86 1.85 5.55 -18.06
N ALA A 87 1.38 6.78 -18.29
CA ALA A 87 0.57 7.53 -17.33
C ALA A 87 -0.80 6.88 -17.04
N VAL A 88 -1.48 6.37 -18.07
CA VAL A 88 -2.78 5.68 -17.93
C VAL A 88 -2.59 4.36 -17.17
N SER A 89 -1.54 3.59 -17.53
CA SER A 89 -1.23 2.33 -16.86
C SER A 89 -0.89 2.50 -15.37
N GLN A 90 -0.27 3.62 -14.98
CA GLN A 90 0.08 3.92 -13.59
C GLN A 90 -1.15 4.22 -12.75
N TYR A 91 -2.09 5.03 -13.27
CA TYR A 91 -3.35 5.32 -12.56
C TYR A 91 -4.16 4.04 -12.30
N CYS A 92 -4.35 3.21 -13.32
CA CYS A 92 -5.05 1.93 -13.19
C CYS A 92 -4.34 0.99 -12.21
N ALA A 93 -3.00 0.97 -12.22
CA ALA A 93 -2.22 0.16 -11.30
C ALA A 93 -2.30 0.65 -9.84
N LEU A 94 -2.39 1.96 -9.59
CA LEU A 94 -2.61 2.50 -8.24
C LEU A 94 -4.00 2.14 -7.71
N GLN A 95 -5.04 2.25 -8.54
CA GLN A 95 -6.40 1.83 -8.16
C GLN A 95 -6.47 0.32 -7.88
N LEU A 96 -5.81 -0.48 -8.73
CA LEU A 96 -5.75 -1.92 -8.53
C LEU A 96 -4.97 -2.27 -7.27
N LEU A 97 -3.86 -1.59 -6.98
CA LEU A 97 -3.10 -1.78 -5.75
C LEU A 97 -4.00 -1.57 -4.54
N GLN A 98 -4.73 -0.46 -4.47
CA GLN A 98 -5.62 -0.18 -3.36
C GLN A 98 -6.69 -1.26 -3.18
N ALA A 99 -7.36 -1.66 -4.26
CA ALA A 99 -8.37 -2.73 -4.20
C ALA A 99 -7.78 -4.09 -3.77
N THR A 100 -6.56 -4.42 -4.21
CA THR A 100 -5.90 -5.67 -3.80
C THR A 100 -5.49 -5.67 -2.32
N LEU A 101 -5.12 -4.51 -1.77
CA LEU A 101 -4.82 -4.36 -0.34
C LEU A 101 -6.11 -4.51 0.49
N ASP A 102 -7.20 -3.88 0.08
CA ASP A 102 -8.51 -3.96 0.75
C ASP A 102 -9.01 -5.42 0.82
N GLU A 103 -8.84 -6.19 -0.27
CA GLU A 103 -9.21 -7.61 -0.34
C GLU A 103 -8.12 -8.56 0.20
N SER A 104 -7.05 -8.03 0.82
CA SER A 104 -5.94 -8.79 1.43
C SER A 104 -5.17 -9.72 0.46
N LEU A 105 -5.13 -9.37 -0.83
CA LEU A 105 -4.43 -10.11 -1.89
C LEU A 105 -2.96 -9.66 -2.00
N TYR A 106 -2.17 -9.91 -0.95
CA TYR A 106 -0.85 -9.30 -0.77
C TYR A 106 0.24 -9.74 -1.76
N ASP A 107 0.15 -10.95 -2.31
CA ASP A 107 1.11 -11.41 -3.33
C ASP A 107 0.97 -10.58 -4.62
N LEU A 108 -0.28 -10.37 -5.06
CA LEU A 108 -0.59 -9.55 -6.23
C LEU A 108 -0.28 -8.08 -5.95
N ALA A 109 -0.62 -7.59 -4.75
CA ALA A 109 -0.25 -6.23 -4.34
C ALA A 109 1.27 -6.02 -4.43
N GLY A 110 2.09 -6.97 -3.99
CA GLY A 110 3.55 -6.91 -4.09
C GLY A 110 4.06 -6.88 -5.53
N GLU A 111 3.42 -7.62 -6.45
CA GLU A 111 3.73 -7.53 -7.88
C GLU A 111 3.42 -6.14 -8.44
N LEU A 112 2.29 -5.56 -8.05
CA LEU A 112 1.89 -4.21 -8.45
C LEU A 112 2.82 -3.15 -7.88
N VAL A 113 3.24 -3.26 -6.60
CA VAL A 113 4.24 -2.35 -6.02
C VAL A 113 5.55 -2.43 -6.81
N ARG A 114 6.04 -3.63 -7.12
CA ARG A 114 7.27 -3.80 -7.93
C ARG A 114 7.13 -3.19 -9.32
N PHE A 115 5.98 -3.38 -9.97
CA PHE A 115 5.68 -2.78 -11.27
C PHE A 115 5.67 -1.24 -11.20
N LEU A 116 4.98 -0.67 -10.21
CA LEU A 116 4.87 0.77 -9.98
C LEU A 116 6.23 1.41 -9.64
N LEU A 117 7.07 0.73 -8.86
CA LEU A 117 8.40 1.24 -8.50
C LEU A 117 9.43 1.08 -9.65
N ARG A 118 9.29 0.04 -10.48
CA ARG A 118 10.20 -0.22 -11.62
C ARG A 118 9.90 0.66 -12.82
N SER A 119 8.62 0.90 -13.13
CA SER A 119 8.22 1.84 -14.19
C SER A 119 8.71 3.27 -13.96
N GLY A 120 9.02 3.64 -12.71
CA GLY A 120 9.69 4.90 -12.38
C GLY A 120 11.19 4.94 -12.71
N LYS A 121 11.87 3.80 -12.89
CA LYS A 121 13.33 3.72 -13.14
C LYS A 121 13.71 3.51 -14.61
N GLU A 122 12.88 2.82 -15.41
CA GLU A 122 13.23 2.44 -16.79
C GLU A 122 13.26 3.61 -17.81
N TYR A 123 12.90 4.82 -17.39
CA TYR A 123 12.97 6.02 -18.24
C TYR A 123 14.28 6.79 -18.19
N ASP A 124 15.21 6.46 -17.26
CA ASP A 124 16.52 7.13 -17.21
C ASP A 124 17.53 6.51 -18.21
N GLN A 125 17.34 5.24 -18.59
CA GLN A 125 18.29 4.53 -19.48
C GLN A 125 17.88 4.49 -20.96
N THR A 126 16.63 4.80 -21.31
CA THR A 126 16.18 4.74 -22.71
C THR A 126 16.39 6.04 -23.49
N SER A 127 17.04 7.04 -22.90
CA SER A 127 17.42 8.29 -23.58
C SER A 127 18.92 8.43 -23.89
N THR A 128 19.74 7.40 -23.64
CA THR A 128 21.19 7.46 -23.93
C THR A 128 21.77 6.34 -24.80
N ASP A 129 20.98 5.37 -25.27
CA ASP A 129 21.46 4.40 -26.27
C ASP A 129 20.44 4.23 -27.39
N SER A 130 20.46 5.17 -28.32
CA SER A 130 19.99 4.94 -29.68
C SER A 130 21.12 5.26 -30.66
N ASP A 131 22.17 4.46 -30.63
CA ASP A 131 23.04 4.31 -31.80
C ASP A 131 23.21 2.83 -32.11
N ILE A 132 23.17 2.54 -33.40
CA ILE A 132 23.35 1.23 -34.06
C ILE A 132 22.07 0.38 -34.16
N ALA A 133 21.23 0.71 -35.15
CA ALA A 133 21.14 -0.11 -36.37
C ALA A 133 19.98 0.36 -37.27
N SER A 134 20.30 0.95 -38.41
CA SER A 134 19.47 0.88 -39.62
C SER A 134 20.36 1.05 -40.86
N PRO A 135 20.19 0.24 -41.92
CA PRO A 135 21.12 0.19 -43.04
C PRO A 135 20.69 1.13 -44.18
N ARG A 136 21.67 1.78 -44.86
CA ARG A 136 21.85 1.82 -46.33
C ARG A 136 22.65 3.05 -46.83
N PHE A 137 23.75 2.74 -47.51
CA PHE A 137 24.31 3.35 -48.74
C PHE A 137 24.28 4.88 -48.96
N LEU A 138 25.49 5.46 -48.89
CA LEU A 138 26.14 6.48 -49.76
C LEU A 138 25.33 7.66 -50.34
N GLY A 139 25.82 8.87 -50.05
CA GLY A 139 26.16 9.82 -51.12
C GLY A 139 25.69 11.29 -51.01
N TYR A 140 26.49 12.10 -50.31
CA TYR A 140 26.90 13.49 -50.65
C TYR A 140 25.92 14.71 -50.71
N PHE A 141 26.39 15.74 -49.98
CA PHE A 141 26.38 17.20 -50.22
C PHE A 141 25.42 18.16 -49.47
N LEU A 142 26.08 19.05 -48.70
CA LEU A 142 25.89 20.50 -48.46
C LEU A 142 24.87 21.04 -47.43
N SER A 143 25.43 21.37 -46.26
CA SER A 143 25.50 22.70 -45.58
C SER A 143 24.26 23.53 -45.20
N HIS A 144 24.37 24.09 -43.97
CA HIS A 144 23.68 25.24 -43.35
C HIS A 144 22.25 25.03 -42.80
N SER A 145 22.13 25.06 -41.47
CA SER A 145 21.54 26.19 -40.76
C SER A 145 21.48 25.94 -39.24
N SER A 146 22.04 26.89 -38.48
CA SER A 146 21.92 26.97 -37.02
C SER A 146 20.48 27.19 -36.60
N TYR A 147 19.90 26.23 -35.88
CA TYR A 147 18.82 26.50 -34.94
C TYR A 147 19.05 25.73 -33.63
N LYS A 148 19.59 26.44 -32.63
CA LYS A 148 19.49 26.05 -31.23
C LYS A 148 18.01 26.04 -30.83
N LYS A 149 17.47 24.89 -30.44
CA LYS A 149 16.22 24.78 -29.68
C LYS A 149 16.58 24.60 -28.19
N PRO A 150 15.94 25.33 -27.26
CA PRO A 150 16.27 25.28 -25.85
C PRO A 150 15.76 23.98 -25.22
N SER A 151 16.57 23.40 -24.34
CA SER A 151 16.21 22.29 -23.46
C SER A 151 15.17 22.75 -22.43
N LEU A 152 13.93 22.32 -22.62
CA LEU A 152 12.88 22.37 -21.61
C LEU A 152 12.51 20.92 -21.26
N ASP A 153 12.20 20.67 -20.00
CA ASP A 153 11.55 19.45 -19.47
C ASP A 153 12.41 18.25 -19.08
N ASN A 154 13.42 18.45 -18.23
CA ASN A 154 13.94 17.38 -17.36
C ASN A 154 13.51 17.52 -15.88
N SER A 155 13.00 18.70 -15.49
CA SER A 155 12.55 18.97 -14.11
C SER A 155 11.13 18.49 -13.80
N ASN A 156 10.27 18.34 -14.81
CA ASN A 156 8.90 17.85 -14.64
C ASN A 156 8.85 16.32 -14.46
N SER A 157 9.63 15.58 -15.25
CA SER A 157 9.74 14.11 -15.16
C SER A 157 10.21 13.64 -13.78
N LEU A 158 11.25 14.27 -13.23
CA LEU A 158 11.77 13.95 -11.88
C LEU A 158 10.76 14.29 -10.76
N LYS A 159 10.02 15.38 -10.90
CA LYS A 159 8.96 15.75 -9.93
C LYS A 159 7.81 14.74 -9.97
N GLU A 160 7.39 14.32 -11.15
CA GLU A 160 6.29 13.39 -11.35
C GLU A 160 6.64 11.98 -10.87
N GLN A 161 7.87 11.51 -11.08
CA GLN A 161 8.39 10.26 -10.50
C GLN A 161 8.44 10.30 -8.97
N SER A 162 8.89 11.43 -8.38
CA SER A 162 8.93 11.59 -6.93
C SER A 162 7.53 11.59 -6.30
N ALA A 163 6.55 12.19 -6.99
CA ALA A 163 5.16 12.22 -6.56
C ALA A 163 4.53 10.83 -6.63
N HIS A 164 4.77 10.09 -7.71
CA HIS A 164 4.25 8.73 -7.89
C HIS A 164 4.78 7.75 -6.84
N ILE A 165 6.09 7.77 -6.57
CA ILE A 165 6.69 6.93 -5.51
C ILE A 165 6.12 7.32 -4.14
N ALA A 166 5.90 8.61 -3.90
CA ALA A 166 5.27 9.08 -2.68
C ALA A 166 3.81 8.60 -2.55
N SER A 167 3.04 8.55 -3.65
CA SER A 167 1.68 8.00 -3.65
C SER A 167 1.67 6.51 -3.30
N VAL A 168 2.55 5.70 -3.89
CA VAL A 168 2.67 4.26 -3.56
C VAL A 168 3.01 4.08 -2.09
N LYS A 169 4.01 4.83 -1.60
CA LYS A 169 4.40 4.79 -0.18
C LYS A 169 3.24 5.17 0.74
N SER A 170 2.51 6.23 0.41
CA SER A 170 1.36 6.70 1.19
C SER A 170 0.22 5.67 1.25
N ILE A 171 -0.07 4.98 0.15
CA ILE A 171 -1.09 3.90 0.13
C ILE A 171 -0.67 2.76 1.06
N LEU A 172 0.59 2.31 0.96
CA LEU A 172 1.11 1.23 1.80
C LEU A 172 1.15 1.61 3.29
N GLU A 173 1.58 2.84 3.62
CA GLU A 173 1.58 3.36 5.00
C GLU A 173 0.15 3.47 5.56
N SER A 174 -0.81 3.94 4.75
CA SER A 174 -2.23 3.99 5.16
C SER A 174 -2.79 2.59 5.45
N HIS A 175 -2.46 1.60 4.62
CA HIS A 175 -2.89 0.21 4.82
C HIS A 175 -2.24 -0.42 6.06
N ALA A 176 -0.94 -0.18 6.27
CA ALA A 176 -0.25 -0.62 7.48
C ALA A 176 -0.90 -0.04 8.75
N SER A 177 -1.25 1.25 8.72
CA SER A 177 -1.96 1.93 9.80
C SER A 177 -3.34 1.32 10.09
N TYR A 178 -4.10 1.00 9.03
CA TYR A 178 -5.38 0.31 9.13
C TYR A 178 -5.22 -1.06 9.81
N LEU A 179 -4.30 -1.91 9.34
CA LEU A 179 -4.06 -3.24 9.91
C LEU A 179 -3.58 -3.16 11.38
N MET A 180 -2.71 -2.20 11.70
CA MET A 180 -2.19 -1.99 13.06
C MET A 180 -3.26 -1.47 14.02
N SER A 181 -4.10 -0.53 13.59
CA SER A 181 -5.23 -0.03 14.40
C SER A 181 -6.28 -1.12 14.64
N GLY A 182 -6.57 -1.92 13.60
CA GLY A 182 -7.46 -3.09 13.67
C GLY A 182 -6.84 -4.29 14.39
N LYS A 183 -5.57 -4.24 14.77
CA LYS A 183 -4.79 -5.34 15.38
C LYS A 183 -4.92 -6.66 14.58
N GLU A 184 -4.99 -6.57 13.26
CA GLU A 184 -5.10 -7.73 12.37
C GLU A 184 -3.72 -8.31 12.07
N LEU A 185 -3.10 -8.93 13.08
CA LEU A 185 -1.67 -9.29 13.07
C LEU A 185 -1.28 -10.27 11.97
N SER A 186 -2.07 -11.31 11.71
CA SER A 186 -1.78 -12.26 10.63
C SER A 186 -1.83 -11.59 9.24
N LYS A 187 -2.80 -10.69 9.02
CA LYS A 187 -2.87 -9.93 7.77
C LYS A 187 -1.71 -8.94 7.65
N LEU A 188 -1.30 -8.31 8.75
CA LEU A 188 -0.12 -7.46 8.78
C LEU A 188 1.15 -8.22 8.38
N VAL A 189 1.36 -9.42 8.94
CA VAL A 189 2.52 -10.26 8.57
C VAL A 189 2.45 -10.67 7.11
N ALA A 190 1.29 -11.09 6.61
CA ALA A 190 1.10 -11.43 5.21
C ALA A 190 1.34 -10.21 4.29
N PHE A 191 0.86 -9.03 4.67
CA PHE A 191 1.08 -7.77 3.98
C PHE A 191 2.57 -7.43 3.89
N VAL A 192 3.30 -7.45 5.01
CA VAL A 192 4.73 -7.15 5.06
C VAL A 192 5.52 -8.13 4.19
N LYS A 193 5.22 -9.43 4.28
CA LYS A 193 5.88 -10.47 3.48
C LYS A 193 5.56 -10.35 1.98
N GLY A 194 4.29 -10.13 1.62
CA GLY A 194 3.84 -10.08 0.23
C GLY A 194 4.30 -8.82 -0.51
N THR A 195 4.28 -7.67 0.17
CA THR A 195 4.61 -6.36 -0.43
C THR A 195 6.06 -5.93 -0.23
N GLN A 196 6.82 -6.60 0.65
CA GLN A 196 8.16 -6.18 1.10
C GLN A 196 8.17 -4.80 1.76
N PHE A 197 7.06 -4.43 2.41
CA PHE A 197 6.93 -3.17 3.13
C PHE A 197 7.91 -3.10 4.32
N ASP A 198 8.64 -1.98 4.43
CA ASP A 198 9.56 -1.76 5.55
C ASP A 198 8.80 -1.32 6.81
N LEU A 199 8.35 -2.32 7.56
CA LEU A 199 7.65 -2.12 8.82
C LEU A 199 8.54 -1.43 9.87
N VAL A 200 9.85 -1.65 9.84
CA VAL A 200 10.79 -1.08 10.83
C VAL A 200 10.89 0.42 10.63
N GLU A 201 11.12 0.86 9.40
CA GLU A 201 11.17 2.29 9.06
C GLU A 201 9.85 2.99 9.42
N TYR A 202 8.73 2.35 9.10
CA TYR A 202 7.39 2.85 9.41
C TYR A 202 7.18 3.04 10.93
N LEU A 203 7.41 2.00 11.73
CA LEU A 203 7.23 2.04 13.18
C LEU A 203 8.18 3.01 13.90
N GLN A 204 9.39 3.22 13.35
CA GLN A 204 10.32 4.21 13.90
C GLN A 204 9.77 5.63 13.79
N ARG A 205 9.03 5.93 12.71
CA ARG A 205 8.34 7.21 12.50
C ARG A 205 7.04 7.28 13.31
N GLU A 206 6.30 6.17 13.37
CA GLU A 206 5.00 6.09 14.01
C GLU A 206 5.11 5.80 15.51
N ARG A 207 5.66 6.73 16.31
CA ARG A 207 5.90 6.49 17.74
C ARG A 207 4.66 6.49 18.65
N TYR A 208 3.57 7.14 18.25
CA TYR A 208 2.36 7.28 19.08
C TYR A 208 1.03 7.18 18.30
N GLY A 209 1.07 6.64 17.08
CA GLY A 209 -0.07 6.54 16.17
C GLY A 209 -0.92 5.27 16.34
N SER A 210 -1.30 4.66 15.23
CA SER A 210 -2.20 3.50 15.15
C SER A 210 -1.76 2.28 15.97
N ALA A 211 -0.46 2.15 16.25
CA ALA A 211 0.13 1.06 17.00
C ALA A 211 -0.06 1.14 18.52
N ARG A 212 -0.58 2.23 19.08
CA ARG A 212 -0.67 2.44 20.53
C ARG A 212 -1.45 1.32 21.24
N LEU A 213 -1.00 0.96 22.44
CA LEU A 213 -1.72 0.13 23.40
C LEU A 213 -2.14 1.01 24.57
N GLU A 214 -3.37 0.85 25.08
CA GLU A 214 -3.85 1.68 26.20
C GLU A 214 -3.12 1.35 27.50
N ASN A 215 -3.04 0.06 27.83
CA ASN A 215 -2.23 -0.46 28.90
C ASN A 215 -1.80 -1.88 28.58
N PHE A 216 -0.77 -2.36 29.30
CA PHE A 216 -0.19 -3.68 29.08
C PHE A 216 -1.23 -4.80 29.20
N ALA A 217 -2.08 -4.76 30.22
CA ALA A 217 -2.98 -5.86 30.51
C ALA A 217 -4.15 -5.97 29.51
N SER A 218 -4.71 -4.85 29.05
CA SER A 218 -5.69 -4.84 27.96
C SER A 218 -5.05 -5.22 26.63
N GLY A 219 -3.81 -4.77 26.37
CA GLY A 219 -3.04 -5.17 25.19
C GLY A 219 -2.80 -6.67 25.14
N LEU A 220 -2.40 -7.27 26.27
CA LEU A 220 -2.15 -8.71 26.38
C LEU A 220 -3.40 -9.53 26.11
N GLU A 221 -4.53 -9.16 26.70
CA GLU A 221 -5.81 -9.85 26.50
C GLU A 221 -6.31 -9.71 25.06
N LEU A 222 -6.33 -8.49 24.52
CA LEU A 222 -6.81 -8.20 23.16
C LEU A 222 -5.97 -8.93 22.11
N ILE A 223 -4.64 -8.84 22.22
CA ILE A 223 -3.73 -9.46 21.26
C ILE A 223 -3.74 -10.99 21.42
N GLY A 224 -3.81 -11.49 22.65
CA GLY A 224 -3.95 -12.93 22.93
C GLY A 224 -5.21 -13.52 22.30
N GLN A 225 -6.36 -12.85 22.46
CA GLN A 225 -7.62 -13.27 21.84
C GLN A 225 -7.53 -13.25 20.31
N LYS A 226 -6.94 -12.21 19.72
CA LYS A 226 -6.84 -12.05 18.26
C LYS A 226 -5.85 -13.00 17.59
N LEU A 227 -4.74 -13.32 18.24
CA LEU A 227 -3.74 -14.21 17.66
C LEU A 227 -4.20 -15.67 17.63
N GLN A 228 -5.17 -16.10 18.44
CA GLN A 228 -5.54 -17.52 18.53
C GLN A 228 -4.28 -18.42 18.67
N MET A 229 -3.52 -18.21 19.74
CA MET A 229 -2.18 -18.82 19.96
C MET A 229 -2.13 -20.37 19.92
N GLY A 230 -3.28 -21.04 19.81
CA GLY A 230 -3.36 -22.48 19.55
C GLY A 230 -2.96 -22.90 18.14
N MET A 231 -2.94 -21.98 17.16
CA MET A 231 -2.50 -22.28 15.80
C MET A 231 -1.00 -22.01 15.62
N LEU A 232 -0.27 -22.96 14.99
CA LEU A 232 1.16 -22.82 14.72
C LEU A 232 1.48 -21.56 13.89
N GLN A 233 0.66 -21.27 12.87
CA GLN A 233 0.86 -20.12 11.99
C GLN A 233 0.81 -18.79 12.76
N SER A 234 -0.17 -18.64 13.64
CA SER A 234 -0.29 -17.43 14.47
C SER A 234 0.90 -17.24 15.40
N ARG A 235 1.45 -18.34 15.93
CA ARG A 235 2.65 -18.30 16.75
C ARG A 235 3.86 -17.82 15.93
N LEU A 236 4.02 -18.32 14.70
CA LEU A 236 5.08 -17.88 13.79
C LEU A 236 4.92 -16.40 13.39
N ASP A 237 3.69 -15.95 13.16
CA ASP A 237 3.39 -14.54 12.87
C ASP A 237 3.73 -13.64 14.07
N ALA A 238 3.39 -14.08 15.28
CA ALA A 238 3.76 -13.37 16.51
C ALA A 238 5.29 -13.32 16.72
N GLU A 239 6.01 -14.42 16.45
CA GLU A 239 7.48 -14.42 16.51
C GLU A 239 8.10 -13.48 15.49
N PHE A 240 7.56 -13.46 14.27
CA PHE A 240 7.98 -12.52 13.22
C PHE A 240 7.80 -11.06 13.65
N LEU A 241 6.64 -10.72 14.23
CA LEU A 241 6.38 -9.38 14.74
C LEU A 241 7.27 -9.03 15.92
N LEU A 242 7.48 -9.96 16.86
CA LEU A 242 8.36 -9.74 18.01
C LEU A 242 9.77 -9.33 17.56
N ALA A 243 10.33 -10.00 16.55
CA ALA A 243 11.64 -9.64 16.00
C ALA A 243 11.69 -8.19 15.48
N HIS A 244 10.66 -7.74 14.75
CA HIS A 244 10.56 -6.37 14.23
C HIS A 244 10.37 -5.34 15.37
N MET A 245 9.58 -5.67 16.39
CA MET A 245 9.37 -4.79 17.54
C MET A 245 10.66 -4.64 18.35
N CYS A 246 11.44 -5.72 18.51
CA CYS A 246 12.76 -5.70 19.12
C CYS A 246 13.73 -4.79 18.36
N SER A 247 13.77 -4.83 17.02
CA SER A 247 14.66 -3.96 16.24
C SER A 247 14.33 -2.47 16.38
N VAL A 248 13.04 -2.14 16.56
CA VAL A 248 12.59 -0.74 16.79
C VAL A 248 12.67 -0.34 18.26
N LYS A 249 12.91 -1.28 19.18
CA LYS A 249 12.84 -1.11 20.64
C LYS A 249 11.46 -0.65 21.12
N PHE A 250 10.40 -1.15 20.51
CA PHE A 250 9.02 -0.79 20.85
C PHE A 250 8.54 -1.57 22.09
N LYS A 251 8.94 -1.10 23.28
CA LYS A 251 8.80 -1.83 24.55
C LYS A 251 7.40 -2.36 24.84
N GLU A 252 6.35 -1.57 24.59
CA GLU A 252 4.95 -1.97 24.87
C GLU A 252 4.57 -3.27 24.14
N TRP A 253 4.86 -3.35 22.84
CA TRP A 253 4.61 -4.53 22.03
C TRP A 253 5.55 -5.69 22.35
N ILE A 254 6.82 -5.39 22.63
CA ILE A 254 7.79 -6.42 23.03
C ILE A 254 7.30 -7.15 24.27
N VAL A 255 6.89 -6.42 25.32
CA VAL A 255 6.39 -7.03 26.57
C VAL A 255 5.19 -7.92 26.28
N VAL A 256 4.20 -7.43 25.52
CA VAL A 256 2.98 -8.20 25.21
C VAL A 256 3.31 -9.46 24.41
N LEU A 257 4.00 -9.34 23.28
CA LEU A 257 4.32 -10.47 22.41
C LEU A 257 5.26 -11.47 23.08
N ALA A 258 6.27 -11.00 23.82
CA ALA A 258 7.18 -11.88 24.55
C ALA A 258 6.48 -12.63 25.69
N THR A 259 5.49 -12.01 26.35
CA THR A 259 4.65 -12.69 27.35
C THR A 259 3.82 -13.79 26.68
N LEU A 260 3.08 -13.47 25.62
CA LEU A 260 2.25 -14.46 24.88
C LEU A 260 3.08 -15.62 24.32
N LEU A 261 4.28 -15.34 23.83
CA LEU A 261 5.21 -16.34 23.29
C LEU A 261 6.05 -17.05 24.35
N ARG A 262 5.93 -16.63 25.62
CA ARG A 262 6.70 -17.15 26.76
C ARG A 262 8.21 -17.07 26.56
N ARG A 263 8.69 -15.98 25.96
CA ARG A 263 10.11 -15.74 25.66
C ARG A 263 10.81 -15.11 26.87
N ALA A 264 11.20 -15.93 27.84
CA ALA A 264 11.85 -15.49 29.07
C ALA A 264 13.13 -14.67 28.81
N GLU A 265 13.98 -15.07 27.86
CA GLU A 265 15.22 -14.32 27.54
C GLU A 265 14.96 -12.86 27.12
N VAL A 266 13.95 -12.64 26.28
CA VAL A 266 13.59 -11.30 25.80
C VAL A 266 13.04 -10.43 26.94
N LEU A 267 12.25 -11.02 27.82
CA LEU A 267 11.71 -10.33 29.00
C LEU A 267 12.83 -10.01 30.01
N PHE A 268 13.74 -10.95 30.24
CA PHE A 268 14.91 -10.74 31.08
C PHE A 268 15.76 -9.56 30.57
N ASP A 269 16.07 -9.56 29.27
CA ASP A 269 16.87 -8.49 28.67
C ASP A 269 16.21 -7.11 28.78
N LEU A 270 14.88 -7.07 28.74
CA LEU A 270 14.10 -5.86 28.87
C LEU A 270 14.10 -5.30 30.30
N PHE A 271 14.05 -6.18 31.30
CA PHE A 271 13.84 -5.82 32.70
C PHE A 271 15.10 -5.83 33.57
N GLN A 272 16.20 -6.45 33.13
CA GLN A 272 17.45 -6.58 33.90
C GLN A 272 18.03 -5.25 34.41
N HIS A 273 17.71 -4.14 33.75
CA HIS A 273 18.18 -2.81 34.13
C HIS A 273 17.14 -1.97 34.88
N ASP A 274 15.90 -2.46 35.03
CA ASP A 274 14.81 -1.73 35.70
C ASP A 274 13.91 -2.68 36.52
N ILE A 275 14.37 -2.97 37.73
CA ILE A 275 13.66 -3.85 38.68
C ILE A 275 12.32 -3.26 39.10
N ARG A 276 12.15 -1.93 39.09
CA ARG A 276 10.86 -1.30 39.43
C ARG A 276 9.82 -1.60 38.37
N LEU A 277 10.22 -1.51 37.09
CA LEU A 277 9.37 -1.86 35.96
C LEU A 277 9.00 -3.35 36.00
N TRP A 278 9.95 -4.24 36.31
CA TRP A 278 9.68 -5.65 36.55
C TRP A 278 8.62 -5.88 37.63
N LYS A 279 8.77 -5.27 38.81
CA LYS A 279 7.79 -5.41 39.90
C LYS A 279 6.40 -4.96 39.49
N ALA A 280 6.28 -3.85 38.78
CA ALA A 280 5.00 -3.37 38.26
C ALA A 280 4.39 -4.36 37.26
N TYR A 281 5.20 -4.92 36.34
CA TYR A 281 4.78 -5.94 35.39
C TYR A 281 4.30 -7.23 36.09
N SER A 282 5.09 -7.75 37.03
CA SER A 282 4.79 -8.98 37.79
C SER A 282 3.50 -8.84 38.60
N ILE A 283 3.34 -7.76 39.37
CA ILE A 283 2.11 -7.47 40.13
C ILE A 283 0.89 -7.38 39.20
N THR A 284 1.04 -6.74 38.03
CA THR A 284 -0.06 -6.60 37.08
C THR A 284 -0.54 -7.95 36.54
N LEU A 285 0.38 -8.86 36.21
CA LEU A 285 0.04 -10.22 35.77
C LEU A 285 -0.59 -11.05 36.89
N GLN A 286 -0.01 -11.01 38.09
CA GLN A 286 -0.49 -11.77 39.25
C GLN A 286 -1.87 -11.28 39.74
N SER A 287 -2.17 -9.99 39.57
CA SER A 287 -3.47 -9.42 39.97
C SER A 287 -4.66 -9.94 39.15
N ARG A 288 -4.41 -10.57 37.99
CA ARG A 288 -5.45 -11.01 37.06
C ARG A 288 -5.48 -12.53 36.92
N PRO A 289 -6.58 -13.21 37.31
CA PRO A 289 -6.66 -14.67 37.28
C PRO A 289 -6.60 -15.26 35.86
N ALA A 290 -7.00 -14.48 34.85
CA ALA A 290 -6.91 -14.84 33.44
C ALA A 290 -5.47 -15.11 32.96
N PHE A 291 -4.46 -14.62 33.68
CA PHE A 291 -3.04 -14.78 33.35
C PHE A 291 -2.31 -15.76 34.27
N SER A 292 -3.06 -16.61 34.98
CA SER A 292 -2.54 -17.72 35.80
C SER A 292 -1.53 -18.58 35.05
N GLU A 293 -1.73 -18.79 33.75
CA GLU A 293 -0.84 -19.58 32.90
C GLU A 293 0.60 -19.04 32.78
N TYR A 294 0.86 -17.77 33.09
CA TYR A 294 2.19 -17.16 33.00
C TYR A 294 2.94 -17.10 34.34
N HIS A 295 2.37 -17.60 35.44
CA HIS A 295 2.97 -17.46 36.77
C HIS A 295 4.29 -18.22 36.92
N ASP A 296 4.40 -19.39 36.30
CA ASP A 296 5.64 -20.18 36.24
C ASP A 296 6.77 -19.43 35.50
N LEU A 297 6.43 -18.70 34.43
CA LEU A 297 7.37 -17.82 33.73
C LEU A 297 7.83 -16.66 34.63
N LEU A 298 6.93 -16.11 35.46
CA LEU A 298 7.28 -15.05 36.40
C LEU A 298 8.25 -15.53 37.47
N GLU A 299 7.99 -16.71 38.06
CA GLU A 299 8.87 -17.30 39.07
C GLU A 299 10.29 -17.51 38.53
N GLY A 300 10.42 -18.12 37.34
CA GLY A 300 11.74 -18.33 36.72
C GLY A 300 12.47 -17.03 36.37
N LEU A 301 11.75 -15.96 36.03
CA LEU A 301 12.35 -14.64 35.79
C LEU A 301 12.76 -13.93 37.07
N GLU A 302 11.96 -14.01 38.14
CA GLU A 302 12.28 -13.42 39.44
C GLU A 302 13.60 -13.99 39.98
N GLU A 303 13.78 -15.31 39.94
CA GLU A 303 15.02 -15.96 40.38
C GLU A 303 16.25 -15.45 39.62
N ARG A 304 16.14 -15.33 38.29
CA ARG A 304 17.21 -14.81 37.44
C ARG A 304 17.53 -13.35 37.72
N LEU A 305 16.52 -12.49 37.83
CA LEU A 305 16.72 -11.07 38.09
C LEU A 305 17.32 -10.83 39.48
N SER A 306 16.87 -11.59 40.48
CA SER A 306 17.40 -11.56 41.85
C SER A 306 18.89 -11.90 41.91
N SER A 307 19.32 -12.87 41.09
CA SER A 307 20.73 -13.28 41.01
C SER A 307 21.65 -12.17 40.48
N VAL A 308 21.16 -11.33 39.56
CA VAL A 308 21.92 -10.22 38.97
C VAL A 308 22.03 -9.04 39.92
N SER A 309 20.96 -8.68 40.62
CA SER A 309 21.02 -7.62 41.64
C SER A 309 22.05 -7.94 42.74
N ASN A 310 22.12 -9.20 43.16
CA ASN A 310 23.09 -9.64 44.17
C ASN A 310 24.55 -9.61 43.67
N LEU A 311 24.78 -9.60 42.36
CA LEU A 311 26.11 -9.49 41.74
C LEU A 311 26.54 -8.03 41.53
N GLN A 312 25.60 -7.10 41.38
CA GLN A 312 25.90 -5.66 41.22
C GLN A 312 26.14 -4.93 42.55
N GLU A 313 25.71 -5.51 43.69
CA GLU A 313 25.96 -4.98 45.03
C GLU A 313 27.28 -5.46 45.68
N LYS A 314 28.08 -6.29 44.98
CA LYS A 314 29.42 -6.73 45.40
C LYS A 314 30.52 -6.06 44.58
#